data_AF-A0A0J8QT15-F1
#
_entry.id   AF-A0A0J8QT15-F1
#
_cell.length_a   1.000
_cell.length_b   1.000
_cell.length_c   1.000
_cell.angle_alpha   90.00
_cell.angle_beta   90.00
_cell.angle_gamma   90.00
#
_symmetry.space_group_name_H-M   'P 1'
#
loop_
_entity.id
_entity.type
_entity.pdbx_description
1 polymer ?
#
loop_
_entity_poly.entity_id
_entity_poly.type
_entity_poly.pdbx_seq_one_letter_code
_entity_poly.pdbx_strand_id
1 'polypeptide(L)'
;MGTERSLATLLRSLQTASVPEDAYRLLPSATGLLSLLKNPLNVSLLSSQLLCSQRLQSYNMNRPVTQNHHISRRRGLEREEWLKAVVNGADDKSPRWRHLLLIGGVLLGFEGQNRQSLSLHWRKKLESALIKGLQLSLAELEENPKVAAHASVLVLNYTFELLSDWERSQIDYDILLPILFDSAFFSEEGLSSGYFLGAIDQDVREIGNKKFAWVESSPTFRQVNTILSRPLITSLGPLSRLIAHSVDNARNQALIAELVDLLLEYSRTALVQWRQNKLSEVDMSEEAEFLDEITLKSTLPTLWRLLKTSLFSMVIVLRAAMGRVLNDPVLAADRYAPYLASKTLQILRNLSFITGRLGHNSSSHLVFVNLTSLDILSQYPALAQEFLENIRPSDNEEWLNLAAHLISQIEDRTMRSTCQERLWDALSSGEMDVERAYFCVTWWSTRGGREKVLFGAEEDVQVPYMSGALGTGEPEPRESKL
;
A
#
# COMPACT_ATOMS: atom_id res chain seq x y z
N MET A 1 33.33 22.90 -32.01
CA MET A 1 32.51 23.88 -32.77
C MET A 1 31.00 23.59 -32.72
N GLY A 2 30.47 22.52 -33.33
CA GLY A 2 29.02 22.26 -33.32
C GLY A 2 28.43 22.00 -31.92
N THR A 3 29.05 21.10 -31.15
CA THR A 3 28.62 20.72 -29.80
C THR A 3 28.74 21.85 -28.76
N GLU A 4 29.74 22.73 -28.88
CA GLU A 4 29.92 23.88 -27.98
C GLU A 4 28.88 24.97 -28.23
N ARG A 5 28.51 25.20 -29.50
CA ARG A 5 27.40 26.10 -29.84
C ARG A 5 26.06 25.53 -29.34
N SER A 6 25.84 24.23 -29.50
CA SER A 6 24.66 23.55 -28.93
C SER A 6 24.60 23.64 -27.41
N LEU A 7 25.74 23.52 -26.72
CA LEU A 7 25.84 23.71 -25.28
C LEU A 7 25.48 25.14 -24.87
N ALA A 8 26.08 26.15 -25.51
CA ALA A 8 25.80 27.56 -25.21
C ALA A 8 24.32 27.92 -25.43
N THR A 9 23.70 27.41 -26.50
CA THR A 9 22.27 27.58 -26.76
C THR A 9 21.43 26.89 -25.70
N LEU A 10 21.74 25.63 -25.34
CA LEU A 10 20.99 24.91 -24.31
C LEU A 10 21.08 25.59 -22.95
N LEU A 11 22.27 26.04 -22.54
CA LEU A 11 22.46 26.76 -21.28
C LEU A 11 21.65 28.05 -21.24
N ARG A 12 21.64 28.81 -22.34
CA ARG A 12 20.80 30.00 -22.47
C ARG A 12 19.32 29.64 -22.38
N SER A 13 18.87 28.60 -23.08
CA SER A 13 17.48 28.14 -23.05
C SER A 13 17.03 27.66 -21.66
N LEU A 14 17.90 26.98 -20.91
CA LEU A 14 17.63 26.58 -19.52
C LEU A 14 17.50 27.78 -18.59
N GLN A 15 18.25 28.85 -18.84
CA GLN A 15 18.21 30.10 -18.07
C GLN A 15 17.01 30.99 -18.45
N THR A 16 16.59 30.97 -19.72
CA THR A 16 15.49 31.81 -20.23
C THR A 16 14.11 31.15 -20.22
N ALA A 17 14.02 29.85 -19.87
CA ALA A 17 12.75 29.15 -19.82
C ALA A 17 11.79 29.81 -18.82
N SER A 18 10.65 30.30 -19.31
CA SER A 18 9.64 30.98 -18.50
C SER A 18 8.66 30.02 -17.84
N VAL A 19 8.37 28.88 -18.48
CA VAL A 19 7.41 27.85 -18.02
C VAL A 19 8.14 26.55 -17.67
N PRO A 20 7.77 25.83 -16.59
CA PRO A 20 8.38 24.55 -16.22
C PRO A 20 8.36 23.51 -17.34
N GLU A 21 7.26 23.44 -18.09
CA GLU A 21 7.08 22.54 -19.25
C GLU A 21 8.17 22.72 -20.32
N ASP A 22 8.58 23.95 -20.57
CA ASP A 22 9.63 24.25 -21.53
C ASP A 22 10.99 23.78 -21.02
N ALA A 23 11.27 23.96 -19.72
CA ALA A 23 12.48 23.43 -19.09
C ALA A 23 12.53 21.90 -19.16
N TYR A 24 11.39 21.21 -18.98
CA TYR A 24 11.32 19.74 -19.08
C TYR A 24 11.58 19.22 -20.49
N ARG A 25 11.10 19.94 -21.52
CA ARG A 25 11.35 19.56 -22.93
C ARG A 25 12.83 19.61 -23.31
N LEU A 26 13.64 20.36 -22.56
CA LEU A 26 15.08 20.46 -22.77
C LEU A 26 15.87 19.30 -22.15
N LEU A 27 15.28 18.50 -21.25
CA LEU A 27 15.98 17.40 -20.57
C LEU A 27 16.52 16.33 -21.53
N PRO A 28 15.77 15.82 -22.53
CA PRO A 28 16.30 14.86 -23.50
C PRO A 28 17.48 15.42 -24.32
N SER A 29 17.43 16.71 -24.65
CA SER A 29 18.53 17.39 -25.34
C SER A 29 19.75 17.56 -24.44
N ALA A 30 19.54 17.85 -23.15
CA ALA A 30 20.59 17.96 -22.15
C ALA A 30 21.28 16.61 -21.88
N THR A 31 20.50 15.53 -21.70
CA THR A 31 21.04 14.17 -21.50
C THR A 31 21.74 13.65 -22.75
N GLY A 32 21.18 13.93 -23.94
CA GLY A 32 21.84 13.65 -25.21
C GLY A 32 23.19 14.37 -25.32
N LEU A 33 23.24 15.66 -25.01
CA LEU A 33 24.49 16.44 -25.05
C LEU A 33 25.51 15.97 -24.01
N LEU A 34 25.09 15.60 -22.79
CA LEU A 34 25.98 15.03 -21.77
C LEU A 34 26.75 13.81 -22.30
N SER A 35 26.15 12.99 -23.17
CA SER A 35 26.80 11.81 -23.76
C SER A 35 27.79 12.13 -24.90
N LEU A 36 27.70 13.33 -25.48
CA LEU A 36 28.45 13.76 -26.67
C LEU A 36 29.61 14.71 -26.36
N LEU A 37 29.59 15.35 -25.19
CA LEU A 37 30.65 16.28 -24.77
C LEU A 37 31.99 15.57 -24.57
N LYS A 38 33.06 16.23 -25.02
CA LYS A 38 34.45 15.74 -24.96
C LYS A 38 35.34 16.52 -23.98
N ASN A 39 34.80 17.54 -23.32
CA ASN A 39 35.53 18.35 -22.34
C ASN A 39 34.88 18.14 -20.95
N PRO A 40 35.63 17.68 -19.94
CA PRO A 40 35.09 17.39 -18.61
C PRO A 40 34.54 18.64 -17.92
N LEU A 41 35.09 19.83 -18.16
CA LEU A 41 34.58 21.08 -17.60
C LEU A 41 33.19 21.42 -18.14
N ASN A 42 32.96 21.15 -19.43
CA ASN A 42 31.65 21.39 -20.05
C ASN A 42 30.59 20.42 -19.53
N VAL A 43 30.98 19.18 -19.24
CA VAL A 43 30.08 18.19 -18.61
C VAL A 43 29.73 18.63 -17.19
N SER A 44 30.73 19.02 -16.38
CA SER A 44 30.51 19.53 -15.02
C SER A 44 29.63 20.79 -15.01
N LEU A 45 29.87 21.73 -15.94
CA LEU A 45 29.07 22.94 -16.08
C LEU A 45 27.61 22.61 -16.44
N LEU A 46 27.37 21.73 -17.41
CA LEU A 46 26.02 21.34 -17.80
C LEU A 46 25.30 20.63 -16.65
N SER A 47 25.98 19.73 -15.94
CA SER A 47 25.45 19.07 -14.75
C SER A 47 25.07 20.06 -13.65
N SER A 48 25.96 21.01 -13.29
CA SER A 48 25.68 22.06 -12.30
C SER A 48 24.51 22.94 -12.71
N GLN A 49 24.42 23.34 -13.98
CA GLN A 49 23.32 24.18 -14.47
C GLN A 49 21.97 23.45 -14.48
N LEU A 50 21.95 22.15 -14.78
CA LEU A 50 20.74 21.33 -14.62
C LEU A 50 20.30 21.29 -13.16
N LEU A 51 21.25 21.08 -12.24
CA LEU A 51 20.99 21.04 -10.81
C LEU A 51 20.57 22.40 -10.24
N CYS A 52 21.09 23.51 -10.73
CA CYS A 52 20.74 24.85 -10.23
C CYS A 52 19.44 25.40 -10.81
N SER A 53 18.93 24.82 -11.90
CA SER A 53 17.77 25.38 -12.61
C SER A 53 16.54 25.51 -11.70
N GLN A 54 16.03 26.73 -11.59
CA GLN A 54 14.92 27.06 -10.68
C GLN A 54 13.56 26.58 -11.21
N ARG A 55 13.45 26.28 -12.50
CA ARG A 55 12.18 25.89 -13.14
C ARG A 55 11.96 24.38 -13.20
N LEU A 56 13.02 23.59 -13.04
CA LEU A 56 12.89 22.15 -12.74
C LEU A 56 12.45 21.92 -11.26
N GLN A 57 12.22 22.98 -10.48
CA GLN A 57 11.78 22.90 -9.08
C GLN A 57 10.32 22.53 -8.89
N SER A 58 9.45 22.94 -9.82
CA SER A 58 8.03 22.61 -9.80
C SER A 58 7.78 21.22 -10.41
N TYR A 59 8.60 20.24 -10.01
CA TYR A 59 8.47 18.86 -10.46
C TYR A 59 7.22 18.27 -9.83
N ASN A 60 6.25 17.98 -10.70
CA ASN A 60 5.11 17.15 -10.39
C ASN A 60 5.56 15.72 -10.75
N MET A 61 5.67 14.79 -9.79
CA MET A 61 6.35 13.51 -10.05
C MET A 61 5.61 12.58 -11.01
N ASN A 62 4.46 13.00 -11.54
CA ASN A 62 3.63 12.28 -12.51
C ASN A 62 4.28 11.95 -13.86
N ARG A 63 5.60 12.16 -14.07
CA ARG A 63 6.29 11.69 -15.28
C ARG A 63 7.44 10.76 -14.91
N PRO A 64 7.38 9.47 -15.32
CA PRO A 64 8.49 8.56 -15.11
C PRO A 64 9.75 9.16 -15.73
N VAL A 65 10.87 9.10 -15.00
CA VAL A 65 12.19 9.20 -15.61
C VAL A 65 12.23 8.07 -16.63
N THR A 66 12.07 8.42 -17.91
CA THR A 66 11.89 7.45 -18.97
C THR A 66 13.07 6.48 -18.99
N GLN A 67 12.77 5.24 -18.62
CA GLN A 67 13.59 4.08 -18.95
C GLN A 67 13.74 4.02 -20.47
N ASN A 68 14.92 3.56 -20.89
CA ASN A 68 15.34 3.36 -22.27
C ASN A 68 15.81 4.63 -23.00
N HIS A 69 16.95 5.13 -22.56
CA HIS A 69 17.95 5.53 -23.55
C HIS A 69 19.04 4.46 -23.55
N HIS A 70 19.09 3.67 -24.63
CA HIS A 70 20.32 3.00 -25.00
C HIS A 70 21.42 4.05 -24.90
N ILE A 71 22.44 3.81 -24.07
CA ILE A 71 23.68 4.58 -24.10
C ILE A 71 24.33 4.22 -25.44
N SER A 72 23.82 4.84 -26.51
CA SER A 72 24.23 4.59 -27.88
C SER A 72 25.67 5.04 -28.01
N ARG A 73 26.56 4.05 -28.14
CA ARG A 73 27.94 4.13 -28.64
C ARG A 73 28.63 5.48 -28.37
N ARG A 74 29.10 5.67 -27.12
CA ARG A 74 29.87 6.84 -26.68
C ARG A 74 31.02 7.12 -27.66
N ARG A 75 31.00 8.28 -28.32
CA ARG A 75 32.15 8.90 -29.01
C ARG A 75 32.71 10.10 -28.20
N GLY A 76 32.40 10.15 -26.90
CA GLY A 76 32.77 11.20 -25.95
C GLY A 76 33.92 10.79 -25.02
N LEU A 77 34.03 11.45 -23.86
CA LEU A 77 35.01 11.18 -22.79
C LEU A 77 35.06 9.70 -22.36
N GLU A 78 36.21 9.29 -21.81
CA GLU A 78 36.34 7.99 -21.15
C GLU A 78 35.33 7.88 -20.00
N ARG A 79 34.87 6.66 -19.70
CA ARG A 79 33.79 6.40 -18.74
C ARG A 79 34.03 7.03 -17.38
N GLU A 80 35.21 6.82 -16.80
CA GLU A 80 35.56 7.34 -15.47
C GLU A 80 35.76 8.85 -15.47
N GLU A 81 36.34 9.40 -16.54
CA GLU A 81 36.51 10.85 -16.71
C GLU A 81 35.15 11.56 -16.82
N TRP A 82 34.23 10.98 -17.59
CA TRP A 82 32.85 11.44 -17.69
C TRP A 82 32.14 11.37 -16.34
N LEU A 83 32.28 10.24 -15.63
CA LEU A 83 31.66 10.03 -14.32
C LEU A 83 32.13 11.10 -13.32
N LYS A 84 33.45 11.29 -13.23
CA LYS A 84 34.06 12.31 -12.37
C LYS A 84 33.57 13.71 -12.73
N ALA A 85 33.47 14.02 -14.02
CA ALA A 85 32.98 15.32 -14.49
C ALA A 85 31.52 15.58 -14.12
N VAL A 86 30.64 14.58 -14.26
CA VAL A 86 29.23 14.68 -13.88
C VAL A 86 29.10 14.90 -12.38
N VAL A 87 29.77 14.08 -11.55
CA VAL A 87 29.72 14.20 -10.09
C VAL A 87 30.29 15.53 -9.61
N ASN A 88 31.35 16.04 -10.24
CA ASN A 88 31.89 17.37 -9.93
C ASN A 88 30.91 18.52 -10.26
N GLY A 89 29.91 18.28 -11.10
CA GLY A 89 28.83 19.24 -11.33
C GLY A 89 27.86 19.39 -10.17
N ALA A 90 27.85 18.46 -9.20
CA ALA A 90 27.13 18.61 -7.94
C ALA A 90 27.92 19.49 -6.95
N ASP A 91 28.08 20.76 -7.32
CA ASP A 91 28.80 21.77 -6.55
C ASP A 91 27.91 22.43 -5.48
N ASP A 92 28.51 23.25 -4.61
CA ASP A 92 27.79 23.91 -3.50
C ASP A 92 26.77 24.97 -3.95
N LYS A 93 26.55 25.13 -5.26
CA LYS A 93 25.53 26.02 -5.82
C LYS A 93 24.15 25.39 -5.89
N SER A 94 24.07 24.05 -5.84
CA SER A 94 22.80 23.33 -5.83
C SER A 94 22.52 22.68 -4.48
N PRO A 95 21.24 22.57 -4.09
CA PRO A 95 20.86 21.95 -2.82
C PRO A 95 21.13 20.45 -2.82
N ARG A 96 21.42 19.90 -1.63
CA ARG A 96 21.90 18.52 -1.45
C ARG A 96 20.94 17.45 -1.98
N TRP A 97 19.63 17.66 -1.85
CA TRP A 97 18.61 16.74 -2.38
C TRP A 97 18.68 16.56 -3.91
N ARG A 98 19.20 17.53 -4.67
CA ARG A 98 19.39 17.37 -6.12
C ARG A 98 20.64 16.59 -6.46
N HIS A 99 21.64 16.64 -5.60
CA HIS A 99 22.82 15.80 -5.75
C HIS A 99 22.41 14.33 -5.65
N LEU A 100 21.41 14.01 -4.82
CA LEU A 100 20.82 12.66 -4.77
C LEU A 100 20.25 12.23 -6.11
N LEU A 101 19.46 13.08 -6.78
CA LEU A 101 18.90 12.76 -8.10
C LEU A 101 20.00 12.44 -9.12
N LEU A 102 21.09 13.23 -9.10
CA LEU A 102 22.21 13.01 -10.01
C LEU A 102 22.97 11.73 -9.69
N ILE A 103 23.41 11.57 -8.44
CA ILE A 103 24.23 10.44 -7.99
C ILE A 103 23.43 9.14 -8.10
N GLY A 104 22.18 9.16 -7.66
CA GLY A 104 21.26 8.03 -7.75
C GLY A 104 20.95 7.65 -9.20
N GLY A 105 20.71 8.63 -10.08
CA GLY A 105 20.51 8.39 -11.50
C GLY A 105 21.74 7.77 -12.18
N VAL A 106 22.94 8.22 -11.82
CA VAL A 106 24.20 7.63 -12.28
C VAL A 106 24.34 6.19 -11.75
N LEU A 107 24.12 5.96 -10.45
CA LEU A 107 24.23 4.64 -9.85
C LEU A 107 23.24 3.65 -10.51
N LEU A 108 21.98 4.04 -10.69
CA LEU A 108 20.96 3.26 -11.40
C LEU A 108 21.35 2.99 -12.87
N GLY A 109 21.90 3.99 -13.56
CA GLY A 109 22.29 3.86 -14.95
C GLY A 109 23.37 2.81 -15.17
N PHE A 110 24.39 2.78 -14.30
CA PHE A 110 25.55 1.90 -14.43
C PHE A 110 25.41 0.55 -13.73
N GLU A 111 24.71 0.49 -12.59
CA GLU A 111 24.59 -0.75 -11.79
C GLU A 111 23.20 -1.39 -11.87
N GLY A 112 22.17 -0.62 -12.25
CA GLY A 112 20.81 -1.14 -12.38
C GLY A 112 20.69 -2.26 -13.41
N GLN A 113 19.71 -3.15 -13.22
CA GLN A 113 19.50 -4.34 -14.07
C GLN A 113 20.74 -5.23 -14.19
N ASN A 114 21.54 -5.35 -13.11
CA ASN A 114 22.75 -6.19 -13.04
C ASN A 114 23.81 -5.87 -14.10
N ARG A 115 23.91 -4.61 -14.54
CA ARG A 115 24.89 -4.20 -15.57
C ARG A 115 26.35 -4.20 -15.07
N GLN A 116 26.58 -4.03 -13.77
CA GLN A 116 27.90 -4.10 -13.11
C GLN A 116 29.00 -3.38 -13.89
N SER A 117 28.77 -2.12 -14.25
CA SER A 117 29.62 -1.41 -15.21
C SER A 117 30.58 -0.40 -14.58
N LEU A 118 30.51 -0.20 -13.26
CA LEU A 118 31.48 0.59 -12.49
C LEU A 118 32.60 -0.29 -11.94
N SER A 119 33.79 0.31 -11.78
CA SER A 119 34.84 -0.28 -10.95
C SER A 119 34.43 -0.24 -9.47
N LEU A 120 34.93 -1.19 -8.67
CA LEU A 120 34.59 -1.31 -7.24
C LEU A 120 34.85 -0.01 -6.46
N HIS A 121 35.94 0.70 -6.80
CA HIS A 121 36.28 1.97 -6.18
C HIS A 121 35.20 3.04 -6.44
N TRP A 122 34.80 3.21 -7.70
CA TRP A 122 33.79 4.21 -8.07
C TRP A 122 32.41 3.85 -7.54
N ARG A 123 32.05 2.56 -7.53
CA ARG A 123 30.82 2.10 -6.92
C ARG A 123 30.75 2.49 -5.44
N LYS A 124 31.74 2.11 -4.64
CA LYS A 124 31.82 2.49 -3.20
C LYS A 124 31.77 4.01 -3.00
N LYS A 125 32.49 4.77 -3.85
CA LYS A 125 32.51 6.22 -3.76
C LYS A 125 31.15 6.86 -4.05
N LEU A 126 30.39 6.33 -5.02
CA LEU A 126 29.05 6.82 -5.32
C LEU A 126 28.02 6.41 -4.26
N GLU A 127 28.08 5.16 -3.76
CA GLU A 127 27.22 4.73 -2.65
C GLU A 127 27.42 5.65 -1.43
N SER A 128 28.67 5.86 -1.02
CA SER A 128 29.01 6.75 0.11
C SER A 128 28.59 8.20 -0.13
N ALA A 129 28.79 8.71 -1.34
CA ALA A 129 28.35 10.06 -1.71
C ALA A 129 26.82 10.19 -1.67
N LEU A 130 26.08 9.14 -2.07
CA LEU A 130 24.62 9.12 -2.01
C LEU A 130 24.13 9.17 -0.57
N ILE A 131 24.68 8.33 0.31
CA ILE A 131 24.26 8.29 1.72
C ILE A 131 24.64 9.58 2.45
N LYS A 132 25.84 10.11 2.22
CA LYS A 132 26.23 11.41 2.78
C LYS A 132 25.33 12.54 2.27
N GLY A 133 25.01 12.53 0.98
CA GLY A 133 24.04 13.48 0.41
C GLY A 133 22.65 13.35 1.02
N LEU A 134 22.24 12.12 1.37
CA LEU A 134 20.93 11.83 1.95
C LEU A 134 20.86 12.39 3.36
N GLN A 135 21.85 12.09 4.20
CA GLN A 135 21.92 12.61 5.57
C GLN A 135 21.91 14.14 5.60
N LEU A 136 22.70 14.79 4.74
CA LEU A 136 22.70 16.26 4.64
C LEU A 136 21.34 16.79 4.17
N SER A 137 20.73 16.15 3.17
CA SER A 137 19.39 16.52 2.72
C SER A 137 18.31 16.33 3.78
N LEU A 138 18.45 15.32 4.64
CA LEU A 138 17.54 15.06 5.75
C LEU A 138 17.72 16.10 6.87
N ALA A 139 18.95 16.56 7.12
CA ALA A 139 19.22 17.62 8.08
C ALA A 139 18.67 19.00 7.64
N GLU A 140 18.56 19.24 6.33
CA GLU A 140 18.10 20.51 5.74
C GLU A 140 16.61 20.47 5.34
N LEU A 141 15.79 19.57 5.90
CA LEU A 141 14.40 19.37 5.46
C LEU A 141 13.50 20.60 5.66
N GLU A 142 13.63 21.30 6.79
CA GLU A 142 12.81 22.47 7.10
C GLU A 142 13.12 23.67 6.19
N GLU A 143 14.36 23.75 5.70
CA GLU A 143 14.83 24.82 4.82
C GLU A 143 14.49 24.55 3.34
N ASN A 144 14.13 23.31 3.01
CA ASN A 144 13.89 22.85 1.65
C ASN A 144 12.39 22.71 1.34
N PRO A 145 12.00 22.79 0.05
CA PRO A 145 10.61 22.55 -0.35
C PRO A 145 10.22 21.09 -0.06
N LYS A 146 8.94 20.82 0.22
CA LYS A 146 8.41 19.45 0.48
C LYS A 146 8.81 18.42 -0.59
N VAL A 147 8.92 18.86 -1.85
CA VAL A 147 9.38 18.03 -2.99
C VAL A 147 10.78 17.43 -2.76
N ALA A 148 11.65 18.09 -2.00
CA ALA A 148 12.98 17.59 -1.67
C ALA A 148 12.92 16.27 -0.88
N ALA A 149 12.00 16.17 0.08
CA ALA A 149 11.78 14.97 0.87
C ALA A 149 11.32 13.82 -0.04
N HIS A 150 10.31 14.05 -0.88
CA HIS A 150 9.75 13.04 -1.77
C HIS A 150 10.75 12.60 -2.86
N ALA A 151 11.56 13.52 -3.38
CA ALA A 151 12.65 13.21 -4.30
C ALA A 151 13.73 12.34 -3.63
N SER A 152 14.06 12.62 -2.38
CA SER A 152 15.01 11.82 -1.59
C SER A 152 14.50 10.40 -1.38
N VAL A 153 13.21 10.25 -1.02
CA VAL A 153 12.53 8.95 -0.89
C VAL A 153 12.55 8.19 -2.21
N LEU A 154 12.23 8.85 -3.32
CA LEU A 154 12.23 8.23 -4.65
C LEU A 154 13.60 7.68 -5.01
N VAL A 155 14.64 8.51 -4.90
CA VAL A 155 16.01 8.12 -5.21
C VAL A 155 16.43 6.94 -4.36
N LEU A 156 16.18 7.02 -3.05
CA LEU A 156 16.53 5.95 -2.13
C LEU A 156 15.78 4.66 -2.50
N ASN A 157 14.47 4.72 -2.74
CA ASN A 157 13.67 3.54 -3.08
C ASN A 157 14.23 2.78 -4.30
N TYR A 158 14.62 3.49 -5.36
CA TYR A 158 15.20 2.83 -6.53
C TYR A 158 16.64 2.35 -6.33
N THR A 159 17.43 3.04 -5.50
CA THR A 159 18.86 2.73 -5.31
C THR A 159 19.14 1.80 -4.13
N PHE A 160 18.17 1.58 -3.23
CA PHE A 160 18.38 0.89 -1.96
C PHE A 160 18.96 -0.52 -2.12
N GLU A 161 18.47 -1.28 -3.10
CA GLU A 161 18.95 -2.63 -3.40
C GLU A 161 20.39 -2.64 -3.96
N LEU A 162 20.88 -1.51 -4.49
CA LEU A 162 22.25 -1.38 -5.02
C LEU A 162 23.29 -1.08 -3.93
N LEU A 163 22.84 -0.50 -2.81
CA LEU A 163 23.70 -0.14 -1.68
C LEU A 163 24.23 -1.38 -0.96
N SER A 164 25.49 -1.32 -0.53
CA SER A 164 26.06 -2.30 0.39
C SER A 164 25.43 -2.20 1.79
N ASP A 165 25.46 -3.31 2.54
CA ASP A 165 24.90 -3.35 3.90
C ASP A 165 25.60 -2.36 4.84
N TRP A 166 26.89 -2.08 4.61
CA TRP A 166 27.60 -1.04 5.33
C TRP A 166 26.96 0.33 5.11
N GLU A 167 26.71 0.73 3.87
CA GLU A 167 26.10 2.03 3.54
C GLU A 167 24.67 2.14 4.07
N ARG A 168 23.89 1.05 3.99
CA ARG A 168 22.54 0.98 4.59
C ARG A 168 22.61 1.24 6.10
N SER A 169 23.56 0.64 6.80
CA SER A 169 23.72 0.81 8.25
C SER A 169 24.08 2.24 8.70
N GLN A 170 24.54 3.10 7.77
CA GLN A 170 24.85 4.50 8.08
C GLN A 170 23.61 5.41 8.04
N ILE A 171 22.47 4.93 7.51
CA ILE A 171 21.26 5.74 7.39
C ILE A 171 20.65 5.98 8.78
N ASP A 172 20.25 7.22 9.05
CA ASP A 172 19.45 7.55 10.22
C ASP A 172 17.98 7.20 9.96
N TYR A 173 17.58 6.01 10.40
CA TYR A 173 16.22 5.50 10.20
C TYR A 173 15.18 6.20 11.07
N ASP A 174 15.57 6.84 12.17
CA ASP A 174 14.62 7.56 13.04
C ASP A 174 14.10 8.82 12.34
N ILE A 175 14.96 9.50 11.55
CA ILE A 175 14.55 10.64 10.72
C ILE A 175 13.87 10.17 9.42
N LEU A 176 14.39 9.11 8.80
CA LEU A 176 13.94 8.66 7.49
C LEU A 176 12.54 8.02 7.53
N LEU A 177 12.22 7.23 8.57
CA LEU A 177 11.00 6.43 8.63
C LEU A 177 9.71 7.29 8.51
N PRO A 178 9.53 8.39 9.26
CA PRO A 178 8.37 9.27 9.11
C PRO A 178 8.22 9.81 7.68
N ILE A 179 9.33 10.17 7.04
CA ILE A 179 9.34 10.78 5.70
C ILE A 179 8.96 9.76 4.62
N LEU A 180 9.50 8.54 4.71
CA LEU A 180 9.14 7.46 3.80
C LEU A 180 7.64 7.17 3.89
N PHE A 181 7.12 7.12 5.11
CA PHE A 181 5.74 6.79 5.36
C PHE A 181 4.78 7.89 4.91
N ASP A 182 5.05 9.15 5.29
CA ASP A 182 4.31 10.32 4.82
C ASP A 182 4.28 10.39 3.28
N SER A 183 5.45 10.23 2.65
CA SER A 183 5.57 10.25 1.18
C SER A 183 4.74 9.15 0.52
N ALA A 184 4.64 7.96 1.12
CA ALA A 184 3.89 6.83 0.57
C ALA A 184 2.37 6.96 0.75
N PHE A 185 1.92 7.30 1.96
CA PHE A 185 0.49 7.18 2.33
C PHE A 185 -0.26 8.51 2.36
N PHE A 186 0.38 9.60 2.80
CA PHE A 186 -0.30 10.86 3.08
C PHE A 186 -0.09 11.91 1.98
N SER A 187 1.10 11.91 1.35
CA SER A 187 1.48 12.91 0.37
C SER A 187 0.65 12.87 -0.93
N GLU A 188 0.68 14.00 -1.65
CA GLU A 188 0.12 14.11 -3.00
C GLU A 188 0.88 13.29 -4.04
N GLU A 189 2.09 12.82 -3.75
CA GLU A 189 2.87 11.95 -4.65
C GLU A 189 2.68 10.46 -4.34
N GLY A 190 2.07 10.16 -3.19
CA GLY A 190 1.69 8.82 -2.74
C GLY A 190 0.20 8.54 -2.90
N LEU A 191 -0.42 7.98 -1.86
CA LEU A 191 -1.85 7.60 -1.83
C LEU A 191 -2.78 8.74 -1.41
N SER A 192 -2.25 9.94 -1.15
CA SER A 192 -3.04 11.15 -0.85
C SER A 192 -4.08 10.94 0.26
N SER A 193 -3.67 10.25 1.32
CA SER A 193 -4.48 9.92 2.50
C SER A 193 -5.76 9.13 2.21
N GLY A 194 -5.93 8.58 1.00
CA GLY A 194 -7.13 7.82 0.61
C GLY A 194 -8.37 8.66 0.26
N TYR A 195 -8.29 10.00 0.30
CA TYR A 195 -9.45 10.89 0.03
C TYR A 195 -10.03 10.76 -1.39
N PHE A 196 -9.25 10.25 -2.34
CA PHE A 196 -9.73 10.01 -3.69
C PHE A 196 -10.89 9.00 -3.74
N LEU A 197 -11.02 8.11 -2.74
CA LEU A 197 -12.04 7.05 -2.72
C LEU A 197 -13.47 7.61 -2.59
N GLY A 198 -13.66 8.60 -1.73
CA GLY A 198 -14.96 9.25 -1.55
C GLY A 198 -15.31 10.16 -2.73
N ALA A 199 -14.29 10.79 -3.35
CA ALA A 199 -14.48 11.64 -4.51
C ALA A 199 -15.08 10.89 -5.72
N ILE A 200 -14.79 9.58 -5.86
CA ILE A 200 -15.33 8.73 -6.93
C ILE A 200 -16.86 8.78 -6.98
N ASP A 201 -17.54 8.90 -5.83
CA ASP A 201 -19.00 8.92 -5.74
C ASP A 201 -19.66 10.00 -6.62
N GLN A 202 -18.97 11.12 -6.86
CA GLN A 202 -19.45 12.24 -7.68
C GLN A 202 -19.68 11.85 -9.14
N ASP A 203 -18.92 10.88 -9.64
CA ASP A 203 -18.97 10.41 -11.02
C ASP A 203 -19.66 9.05 -11.16
N VAL A 204 -19.98 8.37 -10.05
CA VAL A 204 -20.78 7.14 -10.03
C VAL A 204 -22.26 7.54 -10.11
N ARG A 205 -22.89 7.24 -11.24
CA ARG A 205 -24.29 7.59 -11.52
C ARG A 205 -25.14 6.35 -11.66
N GLU A 206 -26.36 6.42 -11.14
CA GLU A 206 -27.39 5.43 -11.45
C GLU A 206 -27.89 5.66 -12.88
N ILE A 207 -27.77 4.63 -13.70
CA ILE A 207 -28.31 4.51 -15.06
C ILE A 207 -29.58 3.64 -14.97
N GLY A 208 -30.43 3.70 -16.01
CA GLY A 208 -31.64 2.88 -16.11
C GLY A 208 -31.40 1.40 -15.73
N ASN A 209 -32.43 0.78 -15.15
CA ASN A 209 -32.41 -0.55 -14.52
C ASN A 209 -31.63 -0.63 -13.19
N LYS A 210 -31.56 0.45 -12.41
CA LYS A 210 -30.88 0.51 -11.09
C LYS A 210 -29.38 0.12 -11.15
N LYS A 211 -28.76 0.28 -12.32
CA LYS A 211 -27.33 -0.02 -12.50
C LYS A 211 -26.49 1.20 -12.22
N PHE A 212 -25.42 1.08 -11.46
CA PHE A 212 -24.41 2.10 -11.32
C PHE A 212 -23.40 2.04 -12.46
N ALA A 213 -23.04 3.22 -12.96
CA ALA A 213 -22.00 3.36 -13.96
C ALA A 213 -20.97 4.40 -13.55
N TRP A 214 -19.71 4.03 -13.74
CA TRP A 214 -18.54 4.85 -13.55
C TRP A 214 -17.68 4.78 -14.81
N VAL A 215 -17.82 5.81 -15.64
CA VAL A 215 -17.24 5.85 -16.99
C VAL A 215 -15.75 6.22 -16.99
N GLU A 216 -15.01 5.71 -17.98
CA GLU A 216 -13.56 5.98 -18.11
C GLU A 216 -13.21 7.44 -18.39
N SER A 217 -14.13 8.21 -18.98
CA SER A 217 -13.91 9.64 -19.27
C SER A 217 -14.01 10.53 -18.03
N SER A 218 -14.48 9.97 -16.91
CA SER A 218 -14.73 10.71 -15.68
C SER A 218 -13.44 11.32 -15.08
N PRO A 219 -13.52 12.51 -14.47
CA PRO A 219 -12.40 13.10 -13.74
C PRO A 219 -11.84 12.19 -12.64
N THR A 220 -12.71 11.52 -11.88
CA THR A 220 -12.30 10.63 -10.78
C THR A 220 -11.59 9.38 -11.28
N PHE A 221 -12.01 8.79 -12.40
CA PHE A 221 -11.27 7.66 -12.99
C PHE A 221 -9.89 8.09 -13.54
N ARG A 222 -9.81 9.29 -14.14
CA ARG A 222 -8.53 9.88 -14.53
C ARG A 222 -7.63 10.14 -13.33
N GLN A 223 -8.18 10.56 -12.19
CA GLN A 223 -7.44 10.74 -10.95
C GLN A 223 -6.89 9.40 -10.44
N VAL A 224 -7.69 8.32 -10.41
CA VAL A 224 -7.21 6.97 -10.02
C VAL A 224 -6.06 6.50 -10.91
N ASN A 225 -6.15 6.70 -12.22
CA ASN A 225 -5.06 6.38 -13.14
C ASN A 225 -3.82 7.25 -12.92
N THR A 226 -4.02 8.53 -12.60
CA THR A 226 -2.93 9.44 -12.24
C THR A 226 -2.18 8.92 -11.01
N ILE A 227 -2.91 8.54 -9.95
CA ILE A 227 -2.33 7.95 -8.73
C ILE A 227 -1.54 6.68 -9.08
N LEU A 228 -2.13 5.76 -9.85
CA LEU A 228 -1.48 4.52 -10.27
C LEU A 228 -0.21 4.75 -11.10
N SER A 229 -0.13 5.87 -11.83
CA SER A 229 1.05 6.23 -12.64
C SER A 229 2.16 6.94 -11.86
N ARG A 230 1.91 7.35 -10.61
CA ARG A 230 2.91 8.03 -9.79
C ARG A 230 4.11 7.11 -9.54
N PRO A 231 5.36 7.59 -9.65
CA PRO A 231 6.54 6.77 -9.45
C PRO A 231 6.57 6.04 -8.10
N LEU A 232 6.16 6.71 -7.01
CA LEU A 232 6.08 6.09 -5.68
C LEU A 232 5.03 4.97 -5.61
N ILE A 233 3.94 5.08 -6.37
CA ILE A 233 2.87 4.07 -6.40
C ILE A 233 3.26 2.89 -7.30
N THR A 234 3.85 3.15 -8.47
CA THR A 234 4.38 2.08 -9.34
C THR A 234 5.46 1.24 -8.67
N SER A 235 6.17 1.84 -7.71
CA SER A 235 7.23 1.20 -6.91
C SER A 235 6.84 1.03 -5.43
N LEU A 236 5.53 0.97 -5.12
CA LEU A 236 5.04 0.90 -3.74
C LEU A 236 5.42 -0.42 -3.04
N GLY A 237 5.56 -1.52 -3.79
CA GLY A 237 6.06 -2.80 -3.27
C GLY A 237 7.50 -2.67 -2.73
N PRO A 238 8.49 -2.25 -3.54
CA PRO A 238 9.81 -1.88 -3.04
C PRO A 238 9.79 -0.84 -1.91
N LEU A 239 8.96 0.21 -2.02
CA LEU A 239 8.89 1.27 -1.03
C LEU A 239 8.39 0.76 0.34
N SER A 240 7.36 -0.09 0.36
CA SER A 240 6.87 -0.71 1.58
C SER A 240 7.90 -1.65 2.21
N ARG A 241 8.72 -2.34 1.41
CA ARG A 241 9.88 -3.10 1.91
C ARG A 241 10.96 -2.19 2.50
N LEU A 242 11.21 -1.01 1.92
CA LEU A 242 12.13 -0.02 2.48
C LEU A 242 11.58 0.59 3.79
N ILE A 243 10.28 0.87 3.88
CA ILE A 243 9.63 1.30 5.12
C ILE A 243 9.77 0.19 6.17
N ALA A 244 9.46 -1.06 5.84
CA ALA A 244 9.63 -2.21 6.72
C ALA A 244 11.08 -2.37 7.22
N HIS A 245 12.06 -2.24 6.32
CA HIS A 245 13.47 -2.25 6.71
C HIS A 245 13.82 -1.07 7.64
N SER A 246 13.22 0.10 7.43
CA SER A 246 13.42 1.25 8.30
C SER A 246 12.80 1.03 9.68
N VAL A 247 11.65 0.36 9.76
CA VAL A 247 11.04 -0.09 11.03
C VAL A 247 11.97 -1.05 11.79
N ASP A 248 12.60 -1.98 11.08
CA ASP A 248 13.51 -2.95 11.69
C ASP A 248 14.78 -2.29 12.27
N ASN A 249 15.23 -1.19 11.68
CA ASN A 249 16.48 -0.50 12.04
C ASN A 249 16.30 0.80 12.83
N ALA A 250 15.06 1.28 12.99
CA ALA A 250 14.75 2.44 13.81
C ALA A 250 15.05 2.13 15.29
N ARG A 251 15.78 3.05 15.93
CA ARG A 251 16.21 2.94 17.32
C ARG A 251 15.13 3.42 18.27
N ASN A 252 14.36 4.42 17.86
CA ASN A 252 13.28 4.96 18.66
C ASN A 252 12.00 4.11 18.53
N GLN A 253 11.67 3.35 19.58
CA GLN A 253 10.46 2.51 19.61
C GLN A 253 9.16 3.31 19.56
N ALA A 254 9.17 4.56 20.02
CA ALA A 254 7.97 5.41 19.96
C ALA A 254 7.55 5.68 18.50
N LEU A 255 8.50 5.76 17.58
CA LEU A 255 8.21 5.92 16.15
C LEU A 255 7.48 4.69 15.58
N ILE A 256 7.73 3.49 16.10
CA ILE A 256 7.02 2.29 15.66
C ILE A 256 5.56 2.34 16.13
N ALA A 257 5.33 2.82 17.35
CA ALA A 257 3.97 3.02 17.85
C ALA A 257 3.22 4.10 17.07
N GLU A 258 3.87 5.23 16.81
CA GLU A 258 3.35 6.33 16.01
C GLU A 258 3.04 5.89 14.56
N LEU A 259 3.92 5.09 13.95
CA LEU A 259 3.68 4.53 12.63
C LEU A 259 2.41 3.67 12.57
N VAL A 260 2.17 2.84 13.59
CA VAL A 260 0.93 2.04 13.69
C VAL A 260 -0.29 2.96 13.87
N ASP A 261 -0.17 4.06 14.61
CA ASP A 261 -1.22 5.06 14.73
C ASP A 261 -1.54 5.74 13.39
N LEU A 262 -0.53 6.11 12.61
CA LEU A 262 -0.74 6.72 11.31
C LEU A 262 -1.32 5.71 10.29
N LEU A 263 -0.93 4.44 10.34
CA LEU A 263 -1.57 3.37 9.55
C LEU A 263 -3.04 3.20 9.94
N LEU A 264 -3.36 3.30 11.23
CA LEU A 264 -4.73 3.27 11.73
C LEU A 264 -5.53 4.45 11.21
N GLU A 265 -4.97 5.66 11.26
CA GLU A 265 -5.59 6.86 10.69
C GLU A 265 -5.88 6.68 9.20
N TYR A 266 -4.88 6.29 8.41
CA TYR A 266 -5.06 6.04 6.97
C TYR A 266 -6.13 4.97 6.71
N SER A 267 -6.11 3.84 7.44
CA SER A 267 -7.09 2.76 7.28
C SER A 267 -8.52 3.21 7.58
N ARG A 268 -8.71 4.04 8.62
CA ARG A 268 -10.00 4.60 9.00
C ARG A 268 -10.51 5.54 7.92
N THR A 269 -9.65 6.44 7.43
CA THR A 269 -9.99 7.34 6.32
C THR A 269 -10.38 6.54 5.09
N ALA A 270 -9.60 5.54 4.69
CA ALA A 270 -9.92 4.69 3.54
C ALA A 270 -11.28 3.99 3.69
N LEU A 271 -11.60 3.44 4.86
CA LEU A 271 -12.90 2.82 5.14
C LEU A 271 -14.05 3.84 5.05
N VAL A 272 -13.91 5.01 5.70
CA VAL A 272 -14.94 6.05 5.68
C VAL A 272 -15.19 6.55 4.27
N GLN A 273 -14.12 6.80 3.51
CA GLN A 273 -14.21 7.24 2.13
C GLN A 273 -14.81 6.17 1.21
N TRP A 274 -14.51 4.89 1.45
CA TRP A 274 -15.16 3.78 0.73
C TRP A 274 -16.66 3.72 1.01
N ARG A 275 -17.09 3.82 2.27
CA ARG A 275 -18.50 3.79 2.68
C ARG A 275 -19.34 4.95 2.15
N GLN A 276 -18.71 6.05 1.72
CA GLN A 276 -19.38 7.18 1.09
C GLN A 276 -19.66 6.95 -0.41
N ASN A 277 -19.16 5.85 -0.97
CA ASN A 277 -19.26 5.54 -2.38
C ASN A 277 -20.40 4.55 -2.65
N LYS A 278 -21.28 4.86 -3.62
CA LYS A 278 -22.35 3.94 -4.06
C LYS A 278 -21.84 2.54 -4.45
N LEU A 279 -20.61 2.44 -4.95
CA LEU A 279 -19.98 1.15 -5.26
C LEU A 279 -19.75 0.27 -4.02
N SER A 280 -19.76 0.84 -2.81
CA SER A 280 -19.63 0.09 -1.56
C SER A 280 -20.92 -0.62 -1.14
N GLU A 281 -22.06 -0.23 -1.69
CA GLU A 281 -23.37 -0.83 -1.41
C GLU A 281 -23.60 -2.12 -2.22
N VAL A 282 -22.82 -2.34 -3.27
CA VAL A 282 -22.95 -3.51 -4.15
C VAL A 282 -22.08 -4.65 -3.65
N ASP A 283 -22.72 -5.76 -3.27
CA ASP A 283 -22.01 -6.99 -2.92
C ASP A 283 -21.32 -7.57 -4.18
N MET A 284 -20.19 -8.24 -3.96
CA MET A 284 -19.42 -8.94 -5.00
C MET A 284 -20.26 -9.94 -5.81
N SER A 285 -21.24 -10.60 -5.18
CA SER A 285 -22.15 -11.54 -5.88
C SER A 285 -23.14 -10.84 -6.81
N GLU A 286 -23.45 -9.58 -6.54
CA GLU A 286 -24.50 -8.82 -7.23
C GLU A 286 -23.95 -7.81 -8.26
N GLU A 287 -22.62 -7.72 -8.38
CA GLU A 287 -21.95 -6.78 -9.28
C GLU A 287 -22.45 -6.86 -10.73
N ALA A 288 -22.67 -8.07 -11.26
CA ALA A 288 -23.17 -8.26 -12.62
C ALA A 288 -24.58 -7.69 -12.83
N GLU A 289 -25.38 -7.66 -11.78
CA GLU A 289 -26.75 -7.14 -11.79
C GLU A 289 -26.75 -5.62 -11.65
N PHE A 290 -26.04 -5.08 -10.66
CA PHE A 290 -26.10 -3.65 -10.31
C PHE A 290 -25.02 -2.78 -10.94
N LEU A 291 -24.03 -3.32 -11.66
CA LEU A 291 -23.02 -2.51 -12.35
C LEU A 291 -23.17 -2.59 -13.86
N ASP A 292 -22.82 -1.50 -14.54
CA ASP A 292 -22.72 -1.48 -16.00
C ASP A 292 -21.47 -2.22 -16.50
N GLU A 293 -21.47 -2.58 -17.79
CA GLU A 293 -20.39 -3.38 -18.38
C GLU A 293 -19.03 -2.68 -18.35
N ILE A 294 -19.00 -1.34 -18.50
CA ILE A 294 -17.75 -0.57 -18.47
C ILE A 294 -17.19 -0.57 -17.05
N THR A 295 -18.04 -0.37 -16.04
CA THR A 295 -17.60 -0.41 -14.63
C THR A 295 -17.02 -1.77 -14.28
N LEU A 296 -17.73 -2.85 -14.63
CA LEU A 296 -17.32 -4.22 -14.33
C LEU A 296 -15.98 -4.59 -14.95
N LYS A 297 -15.77 -4.23 -16.22
CA LYS A 297 -14.61 -4.73 -16.98
C LYS A 297 -13.39 -3.81 -16.93
N SER A 298 -13.56 -2.53 -16.59
CA SER A 298 -12.49 -1.54 -16.70
C SER A 298 -12.27 -0.72 -15.43
N THR A 299 -13.26 0.08 -15.01
CA THR A 299 -13.00 1.11 -13.99
C THR A 299 -12.89 0.52 -12.59
N LEU A 300 -13.80 -0.38 -12.21
CA LEU A 300 -13.78 -1.07 -10.91
C LEU A 300 -12.54 -1.98 -10.74
N PRO A 301 -12.14 -2.83 -11.71
CA PRO A 301 -10.90 -3.59 -11.60
C PRO A 301 -9.65 -2.73 -11.38
N THR A 302 -9.59 -1.56 -12.02
CA THR A 302 -8.48 -0.62 -11.87
C THR A 302 -8.43 -0.01 -10.47
N LEU A 303 -9.59 0.33 -9.90
CA LEU A 303 -9.70 0.76 -8.50
C LEU A 303 -9.25 -0.34 -7.54
N TRP A 304 -9.71 -1.58 -7.75
CA TRP A 304 -9.29 -2.72 -6.93
C TRP A 304 -7.80 -2.99 -7.01
N ARG A 305 -7.16 -2.78 -8.18
CA ARG A 305 -5.70 -2.85 -8.30
C ARG A 305 -5.00 -1.85 -7.37
N LEU A 306 -5.47 -0.60 -7.33
CA LEU A 306 -4.90 0.42 -6.44
C LEU A 306 -5.12 0.05 -4.97
N LEU A 307 -6.34 -0.33 -4.60
CA LEU A 307 -6.71 -0.74 -3.24
C LEU A 307 -5.92 -1.96 -2.75
N LYS A 308 -5.77 -2.99 -3.58
CA LYS A 308 -4.96 -4.18 -3.27
C LYS A 308 -3.49 -3.81 -3.08
N THR A 309 -2.95 -2.91 -3.91
CA THR A 309 -1.56 -2.42 -3.76
C THR A 309 -1.39 -1.68 -2.43
N SER A 310 -2.35 -0.85 -2.04
CA SER A 310 -2.37 -0.17 -0.73
C SER A 310 -2.43 -1.17 0.42
N LEU A 311 -3.36 -2.14 0.38
CA LEU A 311 -3.50 -3.20 1.39
C LEU A 311 -2.19 -3.97 1.61
N PHE A 312 -1.59 -4.51 0.55
CA PHE A 312 -0.36 -5.31 0.70
C PHE A 312 0.80 -4.48 1.23
N SER A 313 0.87 -3.20 0.86
CA SER A 313 1.90 -2.29 1.35
C SER A 313 1.75 -2.03 2.85
N MET A 314 0.52 -1.79 3.33
CA MET A 314 0.24 -1.65 4.76
C MET A 314 0.56 -2.94 5.53
N VAL A 315 0.18 -4.10 4.99
CA VAL A 315 0.45 -5.40 5.61
C VAL A 315 1.95 -5.69 5.71
N ILE A 316 2.76 -5.31 4.71
CA ILE A 316 4.22 -5.44 4.77
C ILE A 316 4.80 -4.60 5.92
N VAL A 317 4.32 -3.36 6.08
CA VAL A 317 4.77 -2.47 7.15
C VAL A 317 4.32 -2.98 8.52
N LEU A 318 3.06 -3.40 8.66
CA LEU A 318 2.53 -4.01 9.89
C LEU A 318 3.29 -5.28 10.27
N ARG A 319 3.69 -6.09 9.29
CA ARG A 319 4.48 -7.30 9.54
C ARG A 319 5.83 -6.97 10.15
N ALA A 320 6.50 -5.91 9.69
CA ALA A 320 7.74 -5.44 10.32
C ALA A 320 7.49 -4.86 11.72
N ALA A 321 6.45 -4.04 11.89
CA ALA A 321 6.09 -3.48 13.19
C ALA A 321 5.80 -4.57 14.22
N MET A 322 4.98 -5.57 13.87
CA MET A 322 4.71 -6.70 14.76
C MET A 322 5.94 -7.59 14.98
N GLY A 323 6.80 -7.74 13.97
CA GLY A 323 8.11 -8.38 14.14
C GLY A 323 8.96 -7.66 15.18
N ARG A 324 8.98 -6.31 15.19
CA ARG A 324 9.66 -5.51 16.22
C ARG A 324 9.02 -5.67 17.59
N VAL A 325 7.68 -5.72 17.68
CA VAL A 325 6.98 -5.97 18.96
C VAL A 325 7.39 -7.30 19.57
N LEU A 326 7.57 -8.36 18.77
CA LEU A 326 7.99 -9.67 19.28
C LEU A 326 9.45 -9.71 19.75
N ASN A 327 10.33 -8.87 19.18
CA ASN A 327 11.78 -8.97 19.39
C ASN A 327 12.37 -7.82 20.23
N ASP A 328 11.64 -6.72 20.44
CA ASP A 328 12.10 -5.58 21.22
C ASP A 328 11.42 -5.56 22.60
N PRO A 329 12.18 -5.70 23.71
CA PRO A 329 11.62 -5.71 25.06
C PRO A 329 10.80 -4.47 25.43
N VAL A 330 11.12 -3.31 24.84
CA VAL A 330 10.39 -2.06 25.12
C VAL A 330 9.01 -2.11 24.48
N LEU A 331 8.90 -2.59 23.23
CA LEU A 331 7.63 -2.74 22.51
C LEU A 331 6.82 -3.94 23.01
N ALA A 332 7.49 -4.99 23.47
CA ALA A 332 6.87 -6.19 24.04
C ALA A 332 6.22 -5.93 25.41
N ALA A 333 6.56 -4.83 26.08
CA ALA A 333 6.01 -4.49 27.39
C ALA A 333 4.49 -4.24 27.35
N ASP A 334 3.82 -4.54 28.46
CA ASP A 334 2.35 -4.45 28.64
C ASP A 334 1.75 -3.08 28.26
N ARG A 335 2.55 -2.00 28.37
CA ARG A 335 2.13 -0.64 27.99
C ARG A 335 2.02 -0.41 26.48
N TYR A 336 2.64 -1.26 25.65
CA TYR A 336 2.70 -1.09 24.20
C TYR A 336 2.07 -2.29 23.47
N ALA A 337 2.54 -3.51 23.76
CA ALA A 337 2.19 -4.70 22.99
C ALA A 337 0.68 -4.91 22.75
N PRO A 338 -0.20 -4.92 23.78
CA PRO A 338 -1.63 -5.15 23.55
C PRO A 338 -2.30 -4.01 22.79
N TYR A 339 -1.86 -2.76 22.98
CA TYR A 339 -2.41 -1.62 22.25
C TYR A 339 -2.00 -1.64 20.78
N LEU A 340 -0.74 -1.98 20.48
CA LEU A 340 -0.27 -2.14 19.10
C LEU A 340 -0.97 -3.30 18.40
N ALA A 341 -1.17 -4.42 19.09
CA ALA A 341 -1.93 -5.56 18.60
C ALA A 341 -3.41 -5.20 18.32
N SER A 342 -4.07 -4.54 19.27
CA SER A 342 -5.46 -4.06 19.12
C SER A 342 -5.59 -3.09 17.93
N LYS A 343 -4.72 -2.08 17.83
CA LYS A 343 -4.69 -1.14 16.69
C LYS A 343 -4.45 -1.86 15.37
N THR A 344 -3.56 -2.85 15.34
CA THR A 344 -3.28 -3.67 14.16
C THR A 344 -4.53 -4.44 13.71
N LEU A 345 -5.26 -5.08 14.64
CA LEU A 345 -6.52 -5.76 14.33
C LEU A 345 -7.59 -4.76 13.83
N GLN A 346 -7.66 -3.55 14.40
CA GLN A 346 -8.54 -2.49 13.89
C GLN A 346 -8.17 -2.08 12.45
N ILE A 347 -6.87 -1.96 12.13
CA ILE A 347 -6.42 -1.69 10.76
C ILE A 347 -6.88 -2.80 9.81
N LEU A 348 -6.66 -4.07 10.17
CA LEU A 348 -7.10 -5.20 9.35
C LEU A 348 -8.63 -5.20 9.15
N ARG A 349 -9.39 -4.91 10.21
CA ARG A 349 -10.85 -4.75 10.14
C ARG A 349 -11.26 -3.63 9.20
N ASN A 350 -10.59 -2.47 9.25
CA ASN A 350 -10.87 -1.34 8.37
C ASN A 350 -10.59 -1.66 6.90
N LEU A 351 -9.65 -2.56 6.63
CA LEU A 351 -9.30 -3.01 5.29
C LEU A 351 -10.11 -4.25 4.84
N SER A 352 -11.09 -4.69 5.65
CA SER A 352 -11.84 -5.93 5.39
C SER A 352 -12.59 -5.93 4.06
N PHE A 353 -13.06 -4.76 3.62
CA PHE A 353 -13.71 -4.57 2.31
C PHE A 353 -12.77 -4.86 1.12
N ILE A 354 -11.46 -4.79 1.32
CA ILE A 354 -10.44 -5.17 0.32
C ILE A 354 -10.08 -6.64 0.48
N THR A 355 -9.87 -7.11 1.72
CA THR A 355 -9.45 -8.50 1.99
C THR A 355 -10.52 -9.51 1.60
N GLY A 356 -11.81 -9.19 1.74
CA GLY A 356 -12.92 -10.05 1.31
C GLY A 356 -12.88 -10.38 -0.19
N ARG A 357 -12.20 -9.55 -0.99
CA ARG A 357 -12.07 -9.68 -2.46
C ARG A 357 -10.75 -10.32 -2.91
N LEU A 358 -9.96 -10.88 -1.97
CA LEU A 358 -8.72 -11.61 -2.26
C LEU A 358 -8.96 -13.11 -2.55
N GLY A 359 -10.17 -13.62 -2.29
CA GLY A 359 -10.46 -15.06 -2.37
C GLY A 359 -9.53 -15.87 -1.46
N HIS A 360 -9.15 -17.08 -1.87
CA HIS A 360 -8.26 -17.97 -1.11
C HIS A 360 -6.77 -17.51 -1.07
N ASN A 361 -6.40 -16.43 -1.74
CA ASN A 361 -5.01 -15.99 -1.90
C ASN A 361 -4.54 -15.05 -0.77
N SER A 362 -4.74 -15.45 0.49
CA SER A 362 -4.25 -14.69 1.63
C SER A 362 -2.70 -14.71 1.66
N SER A 363 -2.08 -13.53 1.83
CA SER A 363 -0.62 -13.46 1.92
C SER A 363 -0.14 -13.99 3.27
N SER A 364 1.02 -14.66 3.30
CA SER A 364 1.64 -15.12 4.54
C SER A 364 1.91 -13.96 5.52
N HIS A 365 2.14 -12.75 5.01
CA HIS A 365 2.24 -11.54 5.82
C HIS A 365 0.93 -11.19 6.51
N LEU A 366 -0.21 -11.26 5.81
CA LEU A 366 -1.53 -10.98 6.40
C LEU A 366 -1.85 -11.98 7.51
N VAL A 367 -1.59 -13.28 7.25
CA VAL A 367 -1.77 -14.34 8.25
C VAL A 367 -0.89 -14.09 9.47
N PHE A 368 0.39 -13.79 9.27
CA PHE A 368 1.31 -13.47 10.37
C PHE A 368 0.83 -12.28 11.20
N VAL A 369 0.49 -11.16 10.56
CA VAL A 369 0.03 -9.95 11.24
C VAL A 369 -1.23 -10.21 12.04
N ASN A 370 -2.20 -10.91 11.45
CA ASN A 370 -3.46 -11.24 12.11
C ASN A 370 -3.25 -12.15 13.33
N LEU A 371 -2.62 -13.31 13.13
CA LEU A 371 -2.43 -14.29 14.20
C LEU A 371 -1.54 -13.76 15.32
N THR A 372 -0.43 -13.08 14.98
CA THR A 372 0.45 -12.48 16.00
C THR A 372 -0.30 -11.45 16.85
N SER A 373 -1.15 -10.63 16.23
CA SER A 373 -1.93 -9.63 16.96
C SER A 373 -3.00 -10.28 17.85
N LEU A 374 -3.65 -11.34 17.38
CA LEU A 374 -4.58 -12.13 18.20
C LEU A 374 -3.87 -12.80 19.38
N ASP A 375 -2.71 -13.43 19.14
CA ASP A 375 -1.93 -14.12 20.17
C ASP A 375 -1.45 -13.15 21.26
N ILE A 376 -0.98 -11.96 20.87
CA ILE A 376 -0.60 -10.92 21.83
C ILE A 376 -1.83 -10.44 22.60
N LEU A 377 -2.91 -10.04 21.92
CA LEU A 377 -4.08 -9.47 22.58
C LEU A 377 -4.79 -10.48 23.50
N SER A 378 -4.80 -11.76 23.13
CA SER A 378 -5.43 -12.85 23.91
C SER A 378 -4.80 -13.04 25.30
N GLN A 379 -3.56 -12.60 25.49
CA GLN A 379 -2.88 -12.62 26.79
C GLN A 379 -3.36 -11.53 27.75
N TYR A 380 -4.17 -10.57 27.28
CA TYR A 380 -4.68 -9.43 28.05
C TYR A 380 -6.22 -9.42 28.06
N PRO A 381 -6.88 -10.20 28.93
CA PRO A 381 -8.33 -10.40 28.91
C PRO A 381 -9.15 -9.10 28.94
N ALA A 382 -8.76 -8.13 29.76
CA ALA A 382 -9.46 -6.85 29.88
C ALA A 382 -9.41 -6.03 28.57
N LEU A 383 -8.25 -5.96 27.92
CA LEU A 383 -8.07 -5.25 26.66
C LEU A 383 -8.67 -6.01 25.48
N ALA A 384 -8.64 -7.35 25.52
CA ALA A 384 -9.34 -8.18 24.56
C ALA A 384 -10.85 -7.96 24.64
N GLN A 385 -11.42 -7.90 25.86
CA GLN A 385 -12.82 -7.57 26.07
C GLN A 385 -13.15 -6.17 25.55
N GLU A 386 -12.36 -5.15 25.89
CA GLU A 386 -12.55 -3.77 25.39
C GLU A 386 -12.52 -3.72 23.86
N PHE A 387 -11.58 -4.44 23.24
CA PHE A 387 -11.51 -4.56 21.79
C PHE A 387 -12.78 -5.21 21.21
N LEU A 388 -13.22 -6.34 21.77
CA LEU A 388 -14.44 -7.03 21.33
C LEU A 388 -15.69 -6.16 21.47
N GLU A 389 -15.81 -5.41 22.56
CA GLU A 389 -16.89 -4.45 22.78
C GLU A 389 -16.86 -3.33 21.73
N ASN A 390 -15.67 -2.81 21.41
CA ASN A 390 -15.49 -1.77 20.38
C ASN A 390 -15.76 -2.25 18.96
N ILE A 391 -15.57 -3.53 18.67
CA ILE A 391 -15.86 -4.11 17.34
C ILE A 391 -17.23 -4.75 17.22
N ARG A 392 -17.97 -4.85 18.33
CA ARG A 392 -19.30 -5.45 18.39
C ARG A 392 -20.25 -4.73 17.41
N PRO A 393 -21.01 -5.46 16.57
CA PRO A 393 -22.13 -4.89 15.82
C PRO A 393 -23.16 -4.27 16.76
N SER A 394 -23.81 -3.19 16.33
CA SER A 394 -24.86 -2.54 17.13
C SER A 394 -26.11 -3.40 17.29
N ASP A 395 -26.34 -4.34 16.38
CA ASP A 395 -27.45 -5.29 16.46
C ASP A 395 -26.96 -6.67 16.97
N ASN A 396 -27.62 -7.14 18.04
CA ASN A 396 -27.34 -8.46 18.61
C ASN A 396 -27.72 -9.59 17.65
N GLU A 397 -28.72 -9.39 16.79
CA GLU A 397 -29.11 -10.37 15.77
C GLU A 397 -28.01 -10.54 14.72
N GLU A 398 -27.45 -9.42 14.24
CA GLU A 398 -26.35 -9.43 13.29
C GLU A 398 -25.13 -10.16 13.85
N TRP A 399 -24.79 -9.92 15.13
CA TRP A 399 -23.66 -10.61 15.76
C TRP A 399 -23.87 -12.12 15.87
N LEU A 400 -25.06 -12.57 16.31
CA LEU A 400 -25.37 -13.99 16.43
C LEU A 400 -25.41 -14.68 15.07
N ASN A 401 -26.02 -14.04 14.07
CA ASN A 401 -26.04 -14.55 12.70
C ASN A 401 -24.64 -14.62 12.10
N LEU A 402 -23.79 -13.61 12.35
CA LEU A 402 -22.41 -13.61 11.91
C LEU A 402 -21.61 -14.72 12.59
N ALA A 403 -21.75 -14.90 13.90
CA ALA A 403 -21.09 -15.98 14.64
C ALA A 403 -21.49 -17.36 14.10
N ALA A 404 -22.79 -17.59 13.86
CA ALA A 404 -23.30 -18.81 13.26
C ALA A 404 -22.74 -19.05 11.85
N HIS A 405 -22.75 -18.01 11.02
CA HIS A 405 -22.19 -18.07 9.67
C HIS A 405 -20.70 -18.41 9.71
N LEU A 406 -19.90 -17.73 10.54
CA LEU A 406 -18.46 -17.99 10.67
C LEU A 406 -18.17 -19.41 11.16
N ILE A 407 -18.94 -19.92 12.13
CA ILE A 407 -18.83 -21.31 12.59
C ILE A 407 -19.11 -22.28 11.45
N SER A 408 -20.13 -22.02 10.63
CA SER A 408 -20.46 -22.88 9.48
C SER A 408 -19.35 -22.94 8.43
N GLN A 409 -18.54 -21.88 8.31
CA GLN A 409 -17.42 -21.80 7.36
C GLN A 409 -16.15 -22.53 7.84
N ILE A 410 -16.07 -22.98 9.10
CA ILE A 410 -14.89 -23.70 9.62
C ILE A 410 -14.81 -25.07 8.96
N GLU A 411 -13.79 -25.37 8.15
CA GLU A 411 -13.66 -26.67 7.46
C GLU A 411 -13.41 -27.86 8.41
N ASP A 412 -12.58 -27.67 9.43
CA ASP A 412 -12.26 -28.71 10.42
C ASP A 412 -13.47 -29.00 11.32
N ARG A 413 -13.97 -30.25 11.26
CA ARG A 413 -15.13 -30.71 12.03
C ARG A 413 -14.91 -30.65 13.53
N THR A 414 -13.68 -30.89 14.00
CA THR A 414 -13.39 -30.91 15.45
C THR A 414 -13.42 -29.49 16.03
N MET A 415 -12.73 -28.55 15.35
CA MET A 415 -12.79 -27.13 15.68
C MET A 415 -14.21 -26.57 15.57
N ARG A 416 -14.95 -26.95 14.51
CA ARG A 416 -16.35 -26.53 14.35
C ARG A 416 -17.22 -26.97 15.52
N SER A 417 -17.14 -28.23 15.94
CA SER A 417 -17.87 -28.74 17.12
C SER A 417 -17.50 -27.99 18.39
N THR A 418 -16.21 -27.68 18.57
CA THR A 418 -15.71 -26.93 19.73
C THR A 418 -16.27 -25.51 19.75
N CYS A 419 -16.31 -24.84 18.60
CA CYS A 419 -16.90 -23.49 18.48
C CYS A 419 -18.42 -23.50 18.66
N GLN A 420 -19.12 -24.53 18.17
CA GLN A 420 -20.56 -24.71 18.37
C GLN A 420 -20.87 -24.88 19.86
N GLU A 421 -20.15 -25.76 20.56
CA GLU A 421 -20.27 -25.97 22.00
C GLU A 421 -19.94 -24.69 22.77
N ARG A 422 -18.86 -23.99 22.41
CA ARG A 422 -18.49 -22.74 23.08
C ARG A 422 -19.53 -21.64 22.89
N LEU A 423 -20.12 -21.52 21.70
CA LEU A 423 -21.21 -20.58 21.44
C LEU A 423 -22.44 -20.97 22.27
N TRP A 424 -22.81 -22.25 22.30
CA TRP A 424 -23.92 -22.73 23.12
C TRP A 424 -23.71 -22.47 24.61
N ASP A 425 -22.51 -22.74 25.13
CA ASP A 425 -22.12 -22.44 26.51
C ASP A 425 -22.23 -20.95 26.79
N ALA A 426 -21.77 -20.08 25.88
CA ALA A 426 -21.90 -18.65 26.06
C ALA A 426 -23.38 -18.20 26.11
N LEU A 427 -24.23 -18.75 25.24
CA LEU A 427 -25.68 -18.43 25.19
C LEU A 427 -26.47 -18.98 26.40
N SER A 428 -26.00 -20.09 26.98
CA SER A 428 -26.69 -20.78 28.08
C SER A 428 -26.08 -20.51 29.46
N SER A 429 -24.86 -19.96 29.52
CA SER A 429 -24.23 -19.53 30.75
C SER A 429 -24.94 -18.33 31.36
N GLY A 430 -25.01 -18.28 32.68
CA GLY A 430 -25.54 -17.14 33.42
C GLY A 430 -24.67 -15.87 33.38
N GLU A 431 -23.73 -15.80 32.44
CA GLU A 431 -22.83 -14.64 32.24
C GLU A 431 -23.52 -13.48 31.51
N MET A 432 -24.71 -13.72 30.94
CA MET A 432 -25.50 -12.73 30.20
C MET A 432 -26.52 -12.04 31.11
N ASP A 433 -26.73 -10.74 30.89
CA ASP A 433 -27.86 -10.02 31.50
C ASP A 433 -29.21 -10.61 31.01
N VAL A 434 -30.28 -10.36 31.76
CA VAL A 434 -31.60 -10.97 31.55
C VAL A 434 -32.17 -10.67 30.16
N GLU A 435 -31.96 -9.46 29.63
CA GLU A 435 -32.46 -9.05 28.31
C GLU A 435 -31.71 -9.76 27.19
N ARG A 436 -30.38 -9.87 27.32
CA ARG A 436 -29.52 -10.57 26.36
C ARG A 436 -29.77 -12.08 26.39
N ALA A 437 -29.94 -12.67 27.57
CA ALA A 437 -30.28 -14.08 27.71
C ALA A 437 -31.63 -14.38 27.03
N TYR A 438 -32.64 -13.55 27.26
CA TYR A 438 -33.94 -13.67 26.59
C TYR A 438 -33.81 -13.57 25.06
N PHE A 439 -33.03 -12.60 24.58
CA PHE A 439 -32.78 -12.42 23.15
C PHE A 439 -32.08 -13.63 22.52
N CYS A 440 -31.01 -14.13 23.14
CA CYS A 440 -30.26 -15.29 22.68
C CYS A 440 -31.09 -16.56 22.64
N VAL A 441 -31.93 -16.80 23.66
CA VAL A 441 -32.90 -17.91 23.67
C VAL A 441 -33.93 -17.74 22.56
N THR A 442 -34.46 -16.53 22.35
CA THR A 442 -35.41 -16.24 21.27
C THR A 442 -34.79 -16.49 19.89
N TRP A 443 -33.56 -16.02 19.69
CA TRP A 443 -32.83 -16.22 18.44
C TRP A 443 -32.54 -17.69 18.16
N TRP A 444 -32.04 -18.43 19.17
CA TRP A 444 -31.74 -19.85 19.07
C TRP A 444 -32.99 -20.70 18.81
N SER A 445 -34.12 -20.36 19.44
CA SER A 445 -35.32 -21.21 19.42
C SER A 445 -36.29 -20.86 18.29
N THR A 446 -36.38 -19.59 17.90
CA THR A 446 -37.47 -19.10 17.03
C THR A 446 -37.02 -18.28 15.83
N ARG A 447 -35.78 -17.77 15.80
CA ARG A 447 -35.24 -16.99 14.64
C ARG A 447 -34.26 -17.79 13.77
N GLY A 448 -34.32 -19.12 13.84
CA GLY A 448 -33.49 -20.00 13.02
C GLY A 448 -32.02 -20.07 13.45
N GLY A 449 -31.67 -19.57 14.63
CA GLY A 449 -30.28 -19.51 15.09
C GLY A 449 -29.65 -20.89 15.29
N ARG A 450 -30.41 -21.84 15.84
CA ARG A 450 -29.98 -23.23 16.03
C ARG A 450 -29.62 -23.88 14.70
N GLU A 451 -30.47 -23.71 13.69
CA GLU A 451 -30.30 -24.29 12.37
C GLU A 451 -29.05 -23.72 11.70
N LYS A 452 -28.89 -22.39 11.75
CA LYS A 452 -27.71 -21.69 11.22
C LYS A 452 -26.40 -22.16 11.86
N VAL A 453 -26.38 -22.46 13.16
CA VAL A 453 -25.16 -22.88 13.89
C VAL A 453 -24.84 -24.35 13.64
N LEU A 454 -25.84 -25.23 13.66
CA LEU A 454 -25.63 -26.68 13.60
C LEU A 454 -25.48 -27.21 12.16
N PHE A 455 -26.21 -26.63 11.22
CA PHE A 455 -26.31 -27.14 9.85
C PHE A 455 -25.76 -26.16 8.80
N GLY A 456 -25.45 -24.92 9.21
CA GLY A 456 -25.07 -23.84 8.31
C GLY A 456 -26.29 -23.16 7.70
N ALA A 457 -26.09 -22.02 7.03
CA ALA A 457 -27.14 -21.47 6.18
C ALA A 457 -27.29 -22.41 4.97
N GLU A 458 -28.22 -23.35 5.04
CA GLU A 458 -28.87 -23.79 3.80
C GLU A 458 -29.47 -22.53 3.21
N GLU A 459 -28.94 -22.06 2.07
CA GLU A 459 -29.69 -21.19 1.18
C GLU A 459 -31.10 -21.76 1.06
N ASP A 460 -32.11 -20.88 1.10
CA ASP A 460 -33.52 -21.18 0.89
C ASP A 460 -33.74 -21.97 -0.42
N VAL A 461 -33.41 -23.26 -0.42
CA VAL A 461 -34.01 -24.22 -1.33
C VAL A 461 -35.34 -24.51 -0.71
N GLN A 462 -36.30 -23.69 -1.12
CA GLN A 462 -37.72 -23.88 -0.90
C GLN A 462 -38.13 -25.24 -1.50
N VAL A 463 -37.84 -26.35 -0.80
CA VAL A 463 -38.42 -27.65 -1.09
C VAL A 463 -39.80 -27.63 -0.43
N PRO A 464 -40.90 -27.61 -1.20
CA PRO A 464 -42.22 -27.57 -0.60
C PRO A 464 -42.45 -28.89 0.15
N TYR A 465 -42.51 -28.81 1.48
CA TYR A 465 -43.08 -29.88 2.30
C TYR A 465 -44.56 -30.04 1.94
N MET A 466 -44.89 -31.07 1.15
CA MET A 466 -46.26 -31.54 1.04
C MET A 466 -46.53 -32.60 2.10
N SER A 467 -47.33 -32.24 3.10
CA SER A 467 -47.91 -33.17 4.07
C SER A 467 -49.32 -33.60 3.66
N GLY A 468 -49.59 -34.91 3.75
CA GLY A 468 -50.90 -35.55 3.64
C GLY A 468 -50.91 -36.65 2.57
N ALA A 469 -51.38 -37.88 2.77
CA ALA A 469 -52.11 -38.49 3.87
C ALA A 469 -52.04 -40.04 3.74
N LEU A 470 -52.40 -40.74 4.81
CA LEU A 470 -52.44 -42.19 5.06
C LEU A 470 -53.18 -43.04 4.01
N GLY A 471 -52.77 -44.32 3.87
CA GLY A 471 -53.62 -45.36 3.25
C GLY A 471 -52.93 -46.70 2.92
N THR A 472 -52.73 -47.54 3.95
CA THR A 472 -52.81 -49.02 3.98
C THR A 472 -52.69 -49.85 2.68
N GLY A 473 -51.80 -50.85 2.67
CA GLY A 473 -51.92 -52.03 1.79
C GLY A 473 -50.59 -52.77 1.56
N GLU A 474 -50.57 -54.06 1.91
CA GLU A 474 -49.44 -55.00 2.00
C GLU A 474 -48.65 -55.33 0.70
N PRO A 475 -47.52 -56.07 0.81
CA PRO A 475 -46.40 -56.05 -0.15
C PRO A 475 -46.43 -57.23 -1.13
N GLU A 476 -45.75 -57.11 -2.28
CA GLU A 476 -45.04 -58.25 -2.90
C GLU A 476 -43.92 -57.81 -3.88
N PRO A 477 -42.92 -58.69 -4.12
CA PRO A 477 -41.66 -58.37 -4.79
C PRO A 477 -41.58 -58.91 -6.24
N ARG A 478 -40.73 -58.29 -7.08
CA ARG A 478 -39.74 -58.93 -8.01
C ARG A 478 -39.51 -58.18 -9.33
N GLU A 479 -38.21 -58.16 -9.67
CA GLU A 479 -37.58 -58.36 -10.99
C GLU A 479 -37.78 -57.35 -12.15
N SER A 480 -36.66 -56.66 -12.45
CA SER A 480 -35.81 -56.77 -13.67
C SER A 480 -36.36 -56.43 -15.08
N LYS A 481 -35.48 -55.70 -15.81
CA LYS A 481 -35.43 -55.40 -17.26
C LYS A 481 -36.42 -54.32 -17.71
N LEU A 482 -36.00 -53.24 -18.37
CA LEU A 482 -35.04 -53.06 -19.46
C LEU A 482 -34.26 -51.75 -19.31
#